data_AF-A0A453RTK5-F1
#
_entry.id   AF-A0A453RTK5-F1
#
_cell.length_a   1.000
_cell.length_b   1.000
_cell.length_c   1.000
_cell.angle_alpha   90.00
_cell.angle_beta   90.00
_cell.angle_gamma   90.00
#
_symmetry.space_group_name_H-M   'P 1'
#
loop_
_entity.id
_entity.type
_entity.pdbx_description
1 polymer ?
#
loop_
_entity_poly.entity_id
_entity_poly.type
_entity_poly.pdbx_seq_one_letter_code
_entity_poly.pdbx_strand_id
1 'polypeptide(L)' 'MPSGSTQFRYTQTPSKVLHLRNMPWESTEEELVELCKPFGRVVNTMCNVGANRNQAFVEF' A
#
# COMPACT_ATOMS: atom_id res chain seq x y z
N MET A 1 7.18 -35.75 -14.00
CA MET A 1 7.76 -34.44 -13.66
C MET A 1 6.77 -33.69 -12.77
N PRO A 2 6.96 -33.58 -11.45
CA PRO A 2 6.12 -32.69 -10.66
C PRO A 2 6.60 -31.26 -10.93
N SER A 3 5.70 -30.45 -11.50
CA SER A 3 5.91 -29.01 -11.68
C SER A 3 6.05 -28.39 -10.30
N GLY A 4 7.26 -27.95 -9.94
CA GLY A 4 7.54 -27.30 -8.68
C GLY A 4 6.78 -25.98 -8.60
N SER A 5 5.69 -25.98 -7.84
CA SER A 5 5.02 -24.77 -7.36
C SER A 5 6.07 -23.83 -6.80
N THR A 6 6.35 -22.74 -7.50
CA THR A 6 7.47 -21.88 -7.16
C THR A 6 7.28 -21.32 -5.75
N GLN A 7 8.17 -21.73 -4.87
CA GLN A 7 8.17 -21.46 -3.44
C GLN A 7 8.63 -20.01 -3.19
N PHE A 8 7.91 -19.02 -3.74
CA PHE A 8 8.26 -17.58 -3.66
C PHE A 8 7.94 -16.93 -2.31
N ARG A 9 7.48 -17.67 -1.29
CA ARG A 9 6.78 -17.05 -0.15
C ARG A 9 7.49 -17.01 1.21
N TYR A 10 8.75 -17.43 1.33
CA TYR A 10 9.38 -17.53 2.66
C TYR A 10 10.67 -16.72 2.87
N THR A 11 11.30 -16.17 1.83
CA THR A 11 12.52 -15.34 1.96
C THR A 11 12.31 -13.86 1.60
N GLN A 12 11.11 -13.50 1.13
CA GLN A 12 10.77 -12.11 0.83
C GLN A 12 10.21 -11.47 2.09
N THR A 13 10.91 -10.48 2.63
CA THR A 13 10.37 -9.63 3.70
C THR A 13 8.99 -9.14 3.24
N PRO A 14 7.91 -9.40 4.00
CA PRO A 14 6.58 -9.03 3.58
C PRO A 14 6.56 -7.54 3.27
N SER A 15 6.11 -7.19 2.07
CA SER A 15 5.93 -5.80 1.69
C SER A 15 4.92 -5.17 2.65
N LYS A 16 5.33 -4.08 3.30
CA LYS A 16 4.47 -3.34 4.25
C LYS A 16 3.64 -2.26 3.55
N VAL A 17 3.50 -2.39 2.23
CA VAL A 17 2.73 -1.47 1.39
C VAL A 17 1.26 -1.91 1.37
N LEU A 18 0.39 -1.07 1.91
CA LEU A 18 -1.05 -1.17 1.78
C LEU A 18 -1.53 -0.47 0.51
N HIS A 19 -2.39 -1.15 -0.24
CA HIS A 19 -3.09 -0.60 -1.40
C HIS A 19 -4.52 -0.21 -1.01
N LEU A 20 -4.81 1.09 -1.04
CA LEU A 20 -6.13 1.65 -0.77
C LEU A 20 -6.82 1.95 -2.11
N ARG A 21 -8.02 1.40 -2.31
CA ARG A 21 -8.86 1.64 -3.50
C ARG A 21 -10.11 2.40 -3.07
N ASN A 22 -10.76 3.10 -4.01
CA ASN A 22 -11.94 3.94 -3.75
C ASN A 22 -11.64 5.21 -2.92
N MET A 23 -10.43 5.74 -3.02
CA MET A 23 -10.10 7.02 -2.41
C MET A 23 -10.77 8.18 -3.18
N PRO A 24 -11.36 9.18 -2.50
CA PRO A 24 -11.85 10.38 -3.14
C PRO A 24 -10.71 11.17 -3.78
N TRP A 25 -10.99 11.92 -4.85
CA TRP A 25 -10.01 12.74 -5.58
C TRP A 25 -9.32 13.80 -4.70
N GLU A 26 -10.03 14.26 -3.67
CA GLU A 26 -9.57 15.26 -2.72
C GLU A 26 -8.75 14.65 -1.57
N SER A 27 -8.47 13.33 -1.60
CA SER A 27 -7.62 12.71 -0.59
C SER A 27 -6.20 13.26 -0.70
N THR A 28 -5.71 13.85 0.38
CA THR A 28 -4.33 14.28 0.49
C THR A 28 -3.51 13.23 1.23
N GLU A 29 -2.20 13.36 1.09
CA GLU A 29 -1.27 12.49 1.78
C GLU A 29 -1.32 12.70 3.30
N GLU A 30 -1.57 13.93 3.74
CA GLU A 30 -1.65 14.31 5.16
C GLU A 30 -2.76 13.55 5.88
N GLU A 31 -3.97 13.52 5.32
CA GLU A 31 -5.10 12.75 5.84
C GLU A 31 -4.77 11.26 5.92
N LEU A 32 -4.08 10.73 4.90
CA LEU A 32 -3.65 9.34 4.85
C LEU A 32 -2.66 9.03 6.00
N VAL A 33 -1.71 9.93 6.24
CA VAL A 33 -0.73 9.83 7.32
C VAL A 33 -1.42 9.92 8.68
N GLU A 34 -2.36 10.85 8.87
CA GLU A 34 -3.11 10.99 10.11
C GLU A 34 -3.99 9.76 10.41
N LEU A 35 -4.65 9.21 9.40
CA LEU A 35 -5.42 7.97 9.50
C LEU A 35 -4.53 6.77 9.83
N CYS A 36 -3.30 6.73 9.31
CA CYS A 36 -2.35 5.64 9.50
C CYS A 36 -1.51 5.77 10.78
N LYS A 37 -1.39 6.98 11.34
CA LYS A 37 -0.68 7.30 12.59
C LYS A 37 -0.99 6.36 13.77
N PRO A 38 -2.26 5.97 14.04
CA PRO A 38 -2.55 5.00 15.10
C PRO A 38 -2.17 3.56 14.75
N PHE A 39 -2.01 3.21 13.47
CA PHE A 39 -1.66 1.87 13.02
C PHE A 39 -0.14 1.63 13.00
N GLY A 40 0.65 2.69 12.89
CA GLY A 40 2.11 2.60 12.91
C GLY A 40 2.78 3.86 12.36
N ARG A 41 4.11 3.79 12.24
CA ARG A 41 4.88 4.85 11.58
C ARG A 41 4.74 4.68 10.07
N VAL A 42 4.15 5.67 9.43
CA VAL A 42 4.15 5.75 7.97
C VAL A 42 5.57 6.08 7.49
N VAL A 43 6.12 5.21 6.64
CA VAL A 43 7.44 5.37 6.00
C VAL A 43 7.28 6.12 4.70
N ASN A 44 6.28 5.76 3.89
CA ASN A 44 6.03 6.37 2.60
C ASN A 44 4.54 6.37 2.30
N THR A 45 4.09 7.39 1.60
CA THR A 45 2.69 7.54 1.20
C THR A 45 2.63 8.06 -0.22
N MET A 46 1.62 7.61 -0.95
CA MET A 46 1.33 8.09 -2.30
C MET A 46 -0.18 8.14 -2.46
N CYS A 47 -0.75 9.32 -2.48
CA CYS A 47 -2.15 9.54 -2.84
C CYS A 47 -2.31 9.74 -4.36
N ASN A 48 -3.56 9.69 -4.84
CA ASN A 48 -3.91 10.08 -6.21
C ASN A 48 -3.21 9.27 -7.31
N VAL A 49 -3.01 7.99 -7.06
CA VAL A 49 -2.37 7.07 -8.01
C VAL A 49 -3.36 6.56 -9.06
N GLY A 50 -2.86 6.36 -10.28
CA GLY A 50 -3.63 5.86 -11.42
C GLY A 50 -4.42 6.94 -12.17
N ALA A 51 -4.99 6.56 -13.31
CA ALA A 51 -5.68 7.50 -14.21
C ALA A 51 -6.85 8.24 -13.55
N ASN A 52 -7.54 7.57 -12.62
CA ASN A 52 -8.70 8.12 -11.91
C ASN A 52 -8.34 8.78 -10.56
N ARG A 53 -7.05 8.80 -10.21
CA ARG A 53 -6.55 9.27 -8.90
C ARG A 53 -7.34 8.74 -7.71
N ASN A 54 -7.85 7.51 -7.81
CA ASN A 54 -8.73 6.89 -6.82
C ASN A 54 -8.03 5.77 -6.03
N GLN A 55 -6.70 5.76 -6.09
CA GLN A 55 -5.86 4.78 -5.43
C GLN A 55 -4.82 5.51 -4.59
N ALA A 56 -4.46 4.88 -3.48
CA ALA A 56 -3.36 5.32 -2.65
C ALA A 56 -2.52 4.14 -2.18
N PHE A 57 -1.24 4.40 -1.94
CA PHE A 57 -0.30 3.46 -1.36
C PHE A 57 0.24 4.00 -0.05
N VAL A 58 0.30 3.14 0.97
CA VAL A 58 0.84 3.47 2.28
C VAL A 58 1.85 2.42 2.66
N GLU A 59 3.09 2.81 2.94
CA GLU A 59 4.11 1.94 3.49
C GLU A 59 4.29 2.24 4.98
N PHE A 60 4.26 1.18 5.80
CA PHE A 60 4.58 1.21 7.23
C PHE A 60 5.97 0.66 7.54
#